data_AF-A0A969V0C7-F1
#
_entry.id   AF-A0A969V0C7-F1
#
_cell.length_a   1.000
_cell.length_b   1.000
_cell.length_c   1.000
_cell.angle_alpha   90.00
_cell.angle_beta   90.00
_cell.angle_gamma   90.00
#
_symmetry.space_group_name_H-M   'P 1'
#
loop_
_entity.id
_entity.type
_entity.pdbx_description
1 polymer ?
#
loop_
_entity_poly.entity_id
_entity_poly.type
_entity_poly.pdbx_seq_one_letter_code
_entity_poly.pdbx_strand_id
1 'polypeptide(L)' 'YLPPYSPDFSPIENFWSKVKAILKTLGARSSEALIEAMEKAFLQVSETDIKHWFTHCCYCSLDL' A
#
# COMPACT_ATOMS: atom_id res chain seq x y z
N TYR A 1 2.30 8.31 -17.10
CA TYR A 1 3.74 8.61 -17.21
C TYR A 1 4.22 9.03 -15.83
N LEU A 2 5.22 8.33 -15.26
CA LEU A 2 5.79 8.68 -13.94
C LEU A 2 7.13 9.39 -14.19
N PRO A 3 7.31 10.65 -13.76
CA PRO A 3 8.59 11.32 -13.89
C PRO A 3 9.67 10.59 -13.06
N PRO A 4 10.93 10.54 -13.53
CA PRO A 4 12.04 9.99 -12.76
C PRO A 4 12.13 10.61 -11.36
N TYR A 5 12.53 9.81 -10.36
CA TYR A 5 12.72 10.23 -8.96
C TYR A 5 11.51 10.91 -8.32
N SER A 6 10.29 10.60 -8.77
CA SER A 6 9.06 11.17 -8.21
C SER A 6 8.21 10.11 -7.50
N PRO A 7 8.70 9.52 -6.40
CA PRO A 7 7.98 8.47 -5.66
C PRO A 7 6.64 8.96 -5.11
N ASP A 8 6.51 10.27 -4.85
CA ASP A 8 5.28 10.90 -4.35
C ASP A 8 4.10 10.77 -5.32
N PHE A 9 4.36 10.55 -6.61
CA PHE A 9 3.35 10.32 -7.65
C PHE A 9 3.13 8.83 -7.95
N SER A 10 3.57 7.93 -7.08
CA SER A 10 3.43 6.49 -7.28
C SER A 10 2.53 5.84 -6.20
N PRO A 11 1.31 5.38 -6.55
CA PRO A 11 0.38 4.79 -5.58
C PRO A 11 0.93 3.52 -4.90
N ILE A 12 1.88 2.83 -5.52
CA ILE A 12 2.53 1.64 -4.94
C ILE A 12 3.33 1.98 -3.68
N GLU A 13 3.84 3.20 -3.55
CA GLU A 13 4.55 3.65 -2.35
C GLU A 13 3.58 3.80 -1.17
N ASN A 14 2.36 4.28 -1.42
CA ASN A 14 1.31 4.34 -0.41
C ASN A 14 0.88 2.93 0.04
N PHE A 15 0.72 2.01 -0.92
CA PHE A 15 0.43 0.60 -0.64
C PHE A 15 1.49 -0.01 0.29
N TRP A 16 2.77 0.09 -0.09
CA TRP A 16 3.85 -0.48 0.73
C TRP A 16 4.02 0.24 2.07
N SER A 17 3.72 1.53 2.15
CA SER A 17 3.71 2.27 3.42
C SER A 17 2.67 1.71 4.40
N LYS A 18 1.43 1.46 3.94
CA LYS A 18 0.38 0.83 4.76
C LYS A 18 0.75 -0.60 5.16
N VAL A 19 1.20 -1.42 4.21
CA VAL A 19 1.61 -2.81 4.48
C VAL A 19 2.74 -2.87 5.51
N LYS A 20 3.80 -2.07 5.33
CA LYS A 20 4.94 -2.02 6.28
C LYS A 20 4.50 -1.55 7.67
N ALA A 21 3.55 -0.62 7.78
CA ALA A 21 3.03 -0.17 9.06
C ALA A 21 2.31 -1.31 9.82
N ILE A 22 1.50 -2.11 9.11
CA ILE A 22 0.80 -3.27 9.68
C ILE A 22 1.82 -4.34 10.10
N LEU A 23 2.76 -4.69 9.23
CA LEU A 23 3.80 -5.68 9.54
C LEU A 23 4.64 -5.26 10.75
N LYS A 24 4.99 -3.98 10.86
CA LYS A 24 5.71 -3.43 12.03
C LYS A 24 4.91 -3.56 13.32
N THR A 25 3.58 -3.45 13.23
CA THR A 25 2.67 -3.63 14.36
C THR A 25 2.55 -5.10 14.77
N LEU A 26 2.50 -6.02 13.79
CA LEU A 26 2.40 -7.45 14.04
C LEU A 26 3.70 -8.07 14.58
N GLY A 27 4.86 -7.54 14.19
CA GLY A 27 6.14 -7.85 14.83
C GLY A 27 6.61 -9.31 14.68
N ALA A 28 6.27 -9.98 13.58
CA ALA A 28 6.64 -11.37 13.30
C ALA A 28 8.16 -11.62 13.38
N ARG A 29 8.57 -12.77 13.94
CA ARG A 29 9.98 -13.15 14.20
C ARG A 29 10.40 -14.50 13.58
N SER A 30 9.55 -15.09 12.76
CA SER A 30 9.88 -16.25 11.92
C SER A 30 9.38 -16.00 10.49
N SER A 31 9.90 -16.78 9.55
CA SER A 31 9.51 -16.70 8.14
C SER A 31 8.04 -17.04 7.93
N GLU A 32 7.54 -18.08 8.61
CA GLU A 32 6.15 -18.53 8.53
C GLU A 32 5.21 -17.46 9.07
N ALA A 33 5.54 -16.88 10.24
CA ALA A 33 4.77 -15.81 10.83
C ALA A 33 4.78 -14.53 9.98
N LEU A 34 5.87 -14.26 9.25
CA LEU A 34 5.94 -13.14 8.32
C LEU A 34 5.01 -13.34 7.12
N ILE A 35 4.94 -14.55 6.57
CA ILE A 35 4.03 -14.89 5.46
C ILE A 35 2.58 -14.69 5.91
N GLU A 36 2.19 -15.21 7.07
CA GLU A 36 0.84 -15.00 7.63
C GLU A 36 0.56 -13.51 7.90
N ALA A 37 1.55 -12.76 8.39
CA ALA A 37 1.42 -11.33 8.62
C ALA A 37 1.24 -10.55 7.32
N MET A 38 1.88 -10.98 6.22
CA MET A 38 1.70 -10.40 4.89
C MET A 38 0.29 -10.62 4.36
N GLU A 39 -0.25 -11.84 4.48
CA GLU A 39 -1.64 -12.13 4.11
C GLU A 39 -2.62 -11.22 4.87
N LYS A 40 -2.45 -11.11 6.19
CA LYS A 40 -3.25 -10.20 7.03
C LYS A 40 -3.10 -8.74 6.61
N ALA A 41 -1.89 -8.30 6.28
CA ALA A 41 -1.66 -6.91 5.85
C ALA A 41 -2.32 -6.60 4.50
N PHE A 42 -2.28 -7.53 3.54
CA PHE A 42 -2.95 -7.37 2.25
C PHE A 42 -4.47 -7.35 2.36
N LEU A 43 -5.06 -8.17 3.23
CA LEU A 43 -6.50 -8.17 3.50
C LEU A 43 -7.01 -6.85 4.10
N GLN A 44 -6.13 -6.02 4.66
CA GLN A 44 -6.46 -4.71 5.23
C GLN A 44 -6.37 -3.56 4.22
N VAL A 45 -6.03 -3.85 2.96
CA VAL A 45 -6.08 -2.88 1.86
C VAL A 45 -7.46 -2.95 1.22
N SER A 46 -8.20 -1.86 1.29
CA SER A 46 -9.53 -1.71 0.71
C SER A 46 -9.48 -1.05 -0.66
N GLU A 47 -10.53 -1.21 -1.45
CA GLU A 47 -10.71 -0.49 -2.71
C GLU A 47 -10.70 1.04 -2.49
N THR A 48 -11.26 1.50 -1.38
CA THR A 48 -11.25 2.91 -0.99
C THR A 48 -9.84 3.44 -0.75
N ASP A 49 -8.96 2.66 -0.13
CA ASP A 49 -7.54 3.04 0.01
C ASP A 49 -6.90 3.23 -1.38
N ILE A 50 -7.14 2.28 -2.29
CA ILE A 50 -6.59 2.31 -3.64
C ILE A 50 -7.06 3.57 -4.37
N LYS A 51 -8.38 3.83 -4.38
CA LYS A 51 -8.93 5.05 -5.01
C LYS A 51 -8.28 6.31 -4.45
N HIS A 52 -8.21 6.44 -3.13
CA HIS A 52 -7.59 7.60 -2.49
C HIS A 52 -6.10 7.76 -2.81
N TRP A 53 -5.32 6.67 -2.92
CA TRP A 53 -3.91 6.76 -3.28
C TRP A 53 -3.70 7.21 -4.73
N PHE A 54 -4.55 6.76 -5.64
CA PHE A 54 -4.53 7.26 -7.03
C PHE A 54 -4.89 8.74 -7.09
N THR A 55 -5.96 9.17 -6.40
CA THR A 55 -6.33 10.59 -6.30
C THR A 55 -5.21 11.43 -5.67
N HIS A 56 -4.58 10.95 -4.59
CA HIS A 56 -3.45 11.61 -3.91
C HIS A 56 -2.25 11.80 -4.84
N CYS A 57 -1.94 10.81 -5.68
CA CYS A 57 -0.85 10.90 -6.66
C CYS A 57 -1.23 11.66 -7.94
N CYS A 58 -2.28 12.49 -7.90
CA CYS A 58 -2.78 13.30 -9.01
C CYS A 58 -3.27 12.51 -10.23
N TYR A 59 -3.64 11.23 -10.04
CA TYR A 59 -4.37 10.49 -11.07
C TYR A 59 -5.86 10.79 -10.91
N CYS A 60 -6.54 11.17 -11.99
CA CYS A 60 -8.00 11.23 -11.99
C CYS A 60 -8.55 9.83 -11.70
N SER A 61 -9.12 9.63 -10.52
CA SER A 61 -10.10 8.57 -10.30
C SER A 61 -11.37 8.98 -11.03
N LEU A 62 -11.52 8.55 -12.28
CA LEU A 62 -12.82 8.57 -12.95
C LEU A 62 -13.75 7.72 -12.10
N ASP A 63 -14.60 8.35 -11.28
CA ASP A 63 -15.82 7.74 -10.81
C ASP A 63 -16.69 7.48 -12.06
N LEU A 64 -16.57 6.27 -12.61
CA LEU A 64 -17.45 5.69 -13.63
C LEU A 64 -18.17 4.48 -13.01
#